data_AF-A0A2K3V140-F1
#
_entry.id   AF-A0A2K3V140-F1
#
_cell.length_a   1.000
_cell.length_b   1.000
_cell.length_c   1.000
_cell.angle_alpha   90.00
_cell.angle_beta   90.00
_cell.angle_gamma   90.00
#
_symmetry.space_group_name_H-M   'P 1'
#
loop_
_entity.id
_entity.type
_entity.pdbx_description
1 polymer ?
#
loop_
_entity_poly.entity_id
_entity_poly.type
_entity_poly.pdbx_seq_one_letter_code
_entity_poly.pdbx_strand_id
1 'polypeptide(L)'
;MRAGLALGIALALTACSSLGQPQVIEYDMEVRSVEIPAGTPANAPLDVVVEVTVGGCTSFKRFEAQRTASMLRLRAIGNQVFEPGTVCPAYLGWTKHTYTDPGTPTRTGPFEVVVNGKSWGTVVVR
;
A
#
# COMPACT_ATOMS: atom_id res chain seq x y z
N MET A 1 -62.04 -22.25 32.30
CA MET A 1 -61.69 -20.87 32.65
C MET A 1 -60.21 -20.66 32.37
N ARG A 2 -59.86 -19.57 31.68
CA ARG A 2 -58.61 -18.74 31.71
C ARG A 2 -57.39 -19.38 32.42
N ALA A 3 -56.17 -19.41 31.90
CA ALA A 3 -55.33 -18.39 31.26
C ALA A 3 -54.07 -19.15 30.75
N GLY A 4 -53.31 -18.77 29.72
CA GLY A 4 -52.80 -17.45 29.38
C GLY A 4 -51.27 -17.44 29.59
N LEU A 5 -50.54 -17.39 28.46
CA LEU A 5 -49.17 -16.87 28.23
C LEU A 5 -48.06 -17.05 29.28
N ALA A 6 -46.91 -17.57 28.82
CA ALA A 6 -45.63 -16.87 28.97
C ALA A 6 -44.55 -17.46 28.03
N LEU A 7 -44.48 -16.95 26.80
CA LEU A 7 -43.34 -17.14 25.91
C LEU A 7 -42.25 -16.15 26.36
N GLY A 8 -41.31 -16.59 27.19
CA GLY A 8 -40.17 -15.79 27.65
C GLY A 8 -39.12 -15.66 26.56
N ILE A 9 -39.34 -14.77 25.59
CA ILE A 9 -38.32 -14.39 24.62
C ILE A 9 -37.35 -13.42 25.31
N ALA A 10 -36.26 -13.95 25.85
CA ALA A 10 -35.10 -13.17 26.26
C ALA A 10 -34.27 -12.83 25.00
N LEU A 11 -34.72 -11.84 24.23
CA LEU A 11 -33.87 -11.13 23.28
C LEU A 11 -32.91 -10.26 24.10
N ALA A 12 -31.80 -10.83 24.55
CA ALA A 12 -30.67 -10.05 24.98
C ALA A 12 -30.20 -9.23 23.78
N LEU A 13 -30.57 -7.95 23.74
CA LEU A 13 -30.02 -6.99 22.80
C LEU A 13 -28.50 -6.95 23.01
N THR A 14 -27.75 -7.66 22.17
CA THR A 14 -26.34 -7.38 21.93
C THR A 14 -26.25 -6.08 21.13
N ALA A 15 -26.61 -4.97 21.75
CA ALA A 15 -26.27 -3.65 21.26
C ALA A 15 -24.76 -3.46 21.50
N CYS A 16 -23.95 -4.03 20.61
CA CYS A 16 -22.54 -3.65 20.47
C CYS A 16 -22.52 -2.19 20.03
N SER A 17 -22.40 -1.29 21.00
CA SER A 17 -21.97 0.08 20.78
C SER A 17 -20.53 0.03 20.28
N SER A 18 -20.37 -0.04 18.96
CA SER A 18 -19.11 0.26 18.29
C SER A 18 -18.81 1.74 18.51
N LEU A 19 -18.23 2.06 19.67
CA LEU A 19 -17.58 3.34 19.91
C LEU A 19 -16.46 3.46 18.87
N GLY A 20 -16.53 4.56 18.11
CA GLY A 20 -15.80 4.82 16.86
C GLY A 20 -14.38 4.29 16.84
N GLN A 21 -14.20 3.16 16.15
CA GLN A 21 -12.87 2.62 15.88
C GLN A 21 -12.17 3.50 14.84
N PRO A 22 -10.85 3.75 15.01
CA PRO A 22 -10.04 4.38 13.97
C PRO A 22 -10.25 3.65 12.65
N GLN A 23 -10.58 4.41 11.60
CA GLN A 23 -10.69 3.86 10.26
C GLN A 23 -9.28 3.77 9.67
N VAL A 24 -8.93 2.61 9.12
CA VAL A 24 -7.67 2.38 8.41
C VAL A 24 -7.99 2.05 6.96
N ILE A 25 -7.61 2.93 6.04
CA ILE A 25 -7.83 2.76 4.61
C ILE A 25 -6.47 2.55 3.94
N GLU A 26 -6.31 1.44 3.22
CA GLU A 26 -5.15 1.21 2.35
C GLU A 26 -5.44 1.64 0.92
N TYR A 27 -4.46 2.25 0.26
CA TYR A 27 -4.58 2.74 -1.12
C TYR A 27 -3.22 2.86 -1.80
N ASP A 28 -3.24 2.95 -3.13
CA ASP A 28 -2.06 3.25 -3.94
C ASP A 28 -1.69 4.72 -3.75
N MET A 29 -0.49 4.97 -3.23
CA MET A 29 -0.03 6.33 -2.94
C MET A 29 0.22 7.12 -4.21
N GLU A 30 0.13 8.45 -4.13
CA GLU A 30 0.64 9.28 -5.22
C GLU A 30 2.17 9.21 -5.26
N VAL A 31 2.72 9.03 -6.46
CA VAL A 31 4.15 8.88 -6.74
C VAL A 31 4.65 10.10 -7.50
N ARG A 32 5.59 10.84 -6.92
CA ARG A 32 6.18 12.03 -7.54
C ARG A 32 7.37 11.71 -8.43
N SER A 33 8.27 10.86 -7.95
CA SER A 33 9.48 10.48 -8.67
C SER A 33 9.87 9.04 -8.40
N VAL A 34 10.59 8.45 -9.35
CA VAL A 34 11.19 7.11 -9.22
C VAL A 34 12.61 7.20 -9.74
N GLU A 35 13.58 6.82 -8.91
CA GLU A 35 14.99 6.72 -9.29
C GLU A 35 15.31 5.25 -9.57
N ILE A 36 15.79 5.00 -10.78
CA ILE A 36 16.11 3.66 -11.27
C ILE A 36 17.58 3.67 -11.72
N PRO A 37 18.42 2.75 -11.23
CA PRO A 37 19.78 2.57 -11.72
C PRO A 37 19.80 2.32 -13.23
N ALA A 38 20.75 2.93 -13.94
CA ALA A 38 20.87 2.79 -15.39
C ALA A 38 21.18 1.36 -15.86
N GLY A 39 21.77 0.53 -14.98
CA GLY A 39 22.05 -0.87 -15.27
C GLY A 39 22.25 -1.71 -14.00
N THR A 40 22.09 -3.02 -14.14
CA THR A 40 22.32 -3.98 -13.05
C THR A 40 22.71 -5.36 -13.61
N PRO A 41 23.55 -6.14 -12.90
CA PRO A 41 23.74 -7.54 -13.22
C PRO A 41 22.43 -8.33 -13.18
N ALA A 42 22.33 -9.37 -14.03
CA ALA A 42 21.11 -10.15 -14.18
C ALA A 42 20.54 -10.73 -12.87
N ASN A 43 21.41 -11.06 -11.90
CA ASN A 43 21.05 -11.66 -10.61
C ASN A 43 21.41 -10.78 -9.39
N ALA A 44 21.90 -9.56 -9.60
CA ALA A 44 22.26 -8.69 -8.48
C ALA A 44 21.03 -8.00 -7.89
N PRO A 45 21.05 -7.58 -6.61
CA PRO A 45 20.06 -6.67 -6.08
C PRO A 45 19.94 -5.39 -6.92
N LEU A 46 18.71 -4.91 -7.14
CA LEU A 46 18.42 -3.64 -7.80
C LEU A 46 17.58 -2.78 -6.88
N ASP A 47 18.09 -1.64 -6.46
CA ASP A 47 17.36 -0.68 -5.66
C ASP A 47 16.54 0.26 -6.54
N VAL A 48 15.25 0.39 -6.24
CA VAL A 48 14.32 1.34 -6.85
C VAL A 48 13.87 2.30 -5.75
N VAL A 49 14.17 3.58 -5.89
CA VAL A 49 13.78 4.60 -4.91
C VAL A 49 12.52 5.28 -5.41
N VAL A 50 11.44 5.23 -4.62
CA VAL A 50 10.14 5.80 -4.95
C VAL A 50 9.83 6.93 -3.98
N GLU A 51 9.56 8.12 -4.50
CA GLU A 51 9.12 9.27 -3.71
C GLU A 51 7.58 9.33 -3.70
N VAL A 52 6.98 9.18 -2.51
CA VAL A 52 5.52 9.12 -2.31
C VAL A 52 5.02 10.23 -1.41
N THR A 53 3.73 10.57 -1.55
CA THR A 53 3.06 11.55 -0.67
C THR A 53 2.95 11.04 0.76
N VAL A 54 3.22 11.88 1.76
CA VAL A 54 2.99 11.60 3.18
C VAL A 54 2.38 12.83 3.87
N GLY A 55 1.83 12.66 5.08
CA GLY A 55 1.16 13.75 5.80
C GLY A 55 -0.36 13.73 5.63
N GLY A 56 -1.07 14.60 6.34
CA GLY A 56 -2.53 14.63 6.30
C GLY A 56 -3.18 13.27 6.59
N CYS A 57 -2.76 12.63 7.68
CA CYS A 57 -3.11 11.25 8.07
C CYS A 57 -2.59 10.13 7.16
N THR A 58 -1.89 10.47 6.08
CA THR A 58 -1.28 9.50 5.15
C THR A 58 0.12 9.12 5.63
N SER A 59 0.40 7.82 5.66
CA SER A 59 1.76 7.30 5.78
C SER A 59 2.05 6.21 4.77
N PHE A 60 3.32 6.01 4.45
CA PHE A 60 3.76 4.86 3.69
C PHE A 60 3.65 3.60 4.57
N LYS A 61 3.07 2.53 4.00
CA LYS A 61 2.94 1.24 4.69
C LYS A 61 3.96 0.24 4.17
N ARG A 62 3.97 -0.01 2.85
CA ARG A 62 4.78 -1.08 2.24
C ARG A 62 4.81 -0.98 0.72
N PHE A 63 5.74 -1.71 0.11
CA PHE A 63 5.68 -2.04 -1.31
C PHE A 63 5.02 -3.41 -1.50
N GLU A 64 4.18 -3.53 -2.52
CA GLU A 64 3.85 -4.81 -3.15
C GLU A 64 4.64 -4.94 -4.43
N ALA A 65 5.25 -6.10 -4.66
CA ALA A 65 6.03 -6.36 -5.84
C ALA A 65 5.50 -7.58 -6.58
N GLN A 66 5.32 -7.44 -7.89
CA GLN A 66 5.15 -8.53 -8.82
C GLN A 66 6.28 -8.47 -9.83
N ARG A 67 6.87 -9.63 -10.12
CA ARG A 67 8.13 -9.68 -10.86
C ARG A 67 8.12 -10.81 -11.88
N THR A 68 8.64 -10.51 -13.06
CA THR A 68 8.98 -11.47 -14.11
C THR A 68 10.47 -11.35 -14.45
N ALA A 69 10.96 -12.12 -15.43
CA ALA A 69 12.33 -11.97 -15.91
C ALA A 69 12.60 -10.60 -16.55
N SER A 70 11.60 -9.96 -17.16
CA SER A 70 11.78 -8.70 -17.93
C SER A 70 11.09 -7.49 -17.30
N MET A 71 10.43 -7.64 -16.16
CA MET A 71 9.62 -6.56 -15.57
C MET A 71 9.52 -6.65 -14.05
N LEU A 72 9.57 -5.50 -13.40
CA LEU A 72 9.19 -5.28 -12.01
C LEU A 72 7.98 -4.35 -11.96
N ARG A 73 6.88 -4.81 -11.37
CA ARG A 73 5.70 -4.02 -11.05
C ARG A 73 5.66 -3.79 -9.55
N LEU A 74 5.79 -2.53 -9.14
CA LEU A 74 5.66 -2.09 -7.77
C LEU A 74 4.33 -1.38 -7.55
N ARG A 75 3.73 -1.65 -6.39
CA ARG A 75 2.70 -0.78 -5.83
C ARG A 75 3.20 -0.21 -4.51
N ALA A 76 3.23 1.11 -4.41
CA ALA A 76 3.47 1.80 -3.16
C ALA A 76 2.14 1.93 -2.42
N ILE A 77 1.98 1.15 -1.34
CA ILE A 77 0.76 1.11 -0.54
C ILE A 77 0.93 2.02 0.67
N GLY A 78 -0.02 2.94 0.82
CA GLY A 78 -0.14 3.81 1.98
C GLY A 78 -1.28 3.38 2.89
N ASN A 79 -1.32 3.98 4.06
CA ASN A 79 -2.46 3.93 4.96
C ASN A 79 -2.89 5.33 5.34
N GLN A 80 -4.20 5.54 5.37
CA GLN A 80 -4.83 6.69 5.99
C GLN A 80 -5.47 6.23 7.30
N VAL A 81 -5.05 6.83 8.42
CA VAL A 81 -5.61 6.53 9.74
C VAL A 81 -6.26 7.78 10.30
N PHE A 82 -7.56 7.73 10.57
CA PHE A 82 -8.27 8.84 11.20
C PHE A 82 -9.37 8.32 12.13
N GLU A 83 -9.62 9.10 13.18
CA GLU A 83 -10.74 8.86 14.09
C GLU A 83 -12.00 9.56 13.57
N PRO A 84 -13.21 9.02 13.82
CA PRO A 84 -14.44 9.73 13.51
C PRO A 84 -14.47 11.12 14.17
N GLY A 85 -14.65 12.17 13.36
CA GLY A 85 -14.66 13.56 13.81
C GLY A 85 -13.29 14.25 13.82
N THR A 86 -12.20 13.54 13.50
CA THR A 86 -10.86 14.13 13.37
C THR A 86 -10.63 14.63 11.95
N VAL A 87 -10.17 15.88 11.83
CA VAL A 87 -9.72 16.46 10.56
C VAL A 87 -8.24 16.16 10.35
N CYS A 88 -7.90 15.65 9.17
CA CYS A 88 -6.51 15.47 8.79
C CYS A 88 -5.85 16.82 8.52
N PRO A 89 -4.61 17.05 8.99
CA PRO A 89 -3.89 18.28 8.66
C PRO A 89 -3.77 18.46 7.14
N ALA A 90 -3.93 19.68 6.64
CA ALA A 90 -3.78 19.98 5.21
C ALA A 90 -2.32 19.92 4.70
N TYR A 91 -1.39 19.44 5.52
CA TYR A 91 0.01 19.31 5.17
C TYR A 91 0.26 18.00 4.42
N LEU A 92 0.74 18.12 3.18
CA LEU A 92 1.29 17.03 2.39
C LEU A 92 2.78 17.30 2.14
N GLY A 93 3.59 16.28 2.35
CA GLY A 93 5.01 16.23 2.03
C GLY A 93 5.32 15.05 1.11
N TRP A 94 6.59 14.92 0.76
CA TRP A 94 7.10 13.87 -0.10
C TRP A 94 8.26 13.16 0.59
N THR A 95 8.23 11.83 0.63
CA THR A 95 9.26 11.01 1.28
C THR A 95 9.70 9.89 0.34
N LYS A 96 11.01 9.63 0.31
CA LYS A 96 11.62 8.56 -0.47
C LYS A 96 11.64 7.24 0.31
N HIS A 97 11.24 6.16 -0.34
CA HIS A 97 11.34 4.79 0.17
C HIS A 97 12.02 3.91 -0.87
N THR A 98 12.84 2.97 -0.41
CA THR A 98 13.58 2.07 -1.29
C THR A 98 12.95 0.68 -1.30
N TYR A 99 12.71 0.16 -2.50
CA TYR A 99 12.45 -1.26 -2.72
C TYR A 99 13.70 -1.91 -3.32
N THR A 100 14.15 -3.02 -2.73
CA THR A 100 15.28 -3.82 -3.25
C THR A 100 14.75 -5.06 -3.94
N ASP A 101 14.86 -5.10 -5.27
CA ASP A 101 14.55 -6.28 -6.07
C ASP A 101 15.67 -7.33 -5.95
N PRO A 102 15.40 -8.57 -5.50
CA PRO A 102 16.45 -9.54 -5.18
C PRO A 102 17.18 -10.13 -6.38
N GLY A 103 16.72 -9.89 -7.62
CA GLY A 103 17.35 -10.44 -8.82
C GLY A 103 16.87 -11.83 -9.23
N THR A 104 15.86 -12.39 -8.56
CA THR A 104 15.30 -13.72 -8.87
C THR A 104 13.82 -13.64 -9.25
N PRO A 105 13.37 -14.24 -10.37
CA PRO A 105 14.17 -14.95 -11.40
C PRO A 105 15.21 -14.08 -12.12
N THR A 106 16.20 -14.68 -12.77
CA THR A 106 17.24 -13.91 -13.50
C THR A 106 16.64 -12.88 -14.46
N ARG A 107 17.13 -11.64 -14.41
CA ARG A 107 16.64 -10.56 -15.28
C ARG A 107 17.05 -10.77 -16.73
N THR A 108 16.17 -10.42 -17.65
CA THR A 108 16.43 -10.29 -19.07
C THR A 108 16.32 -8.82 -19.48
N GLY A 109 17.21 -8.40 -20.37
CA GLY A 109 17.28 -7.01 -20.83
C GLY A 109 16.41 -6.76 -22.07
N PRO A 110 15.77 -5.58 -22.19
CA PRO A 110 15.64 -4.54 -21.16
C PRO A 110 14.67 -4.97 -20.03
N PHE A 111 14.98 -4.56 -18.79
CA PHE A 111 14.14 -4.85 -17.62
C PHE A 111 13.31 -3.63 -17.23
N GLU A 112 11.99 -3.67 -17.43
CA GLU A 112 11.09 -2.53 -17.19
C GLU A 112 10.70 -2.37 -15.72
N VAL A 113 10.62 -1.14 -15.23
CA VAL A 113 10.12 -0.81 -13.90
C VAL A 113 8.82 0.00 -14.01
N VAL A 114 7.75 -0.57 -13.46
CA VAL A 114 6.41 0.03 -13.41
C VAL A 114 6.06 0.29 -11.95
N VAL A 115 5.61 1.49 -11.61
CA VAL A 115 5.17 1.85 -10.24
C VAL A 115 3.76 2.43 -10.30
N ASN A 116 2.84 1.87 -9.51
CA ASN A 116 1.42 2.24 -9.46
C ASN A 116 0.77 2.28 -10.86
N GLY A 117 1.08 1.29 -11.70
CA GLY A 117 0.54 1.14 -13.05
C GLY A 117 1.19 2.01 -14.13
N LYS A 118 2.08 2.94 -13.78
CA LYS A 118 2.83 3.79 -14.72
C LYS A 118 4.24 3.25 -14.96
N SER A 119 4.69 3.21 -16.21
CA SER A 119 6.10 2.89 -16.54
C SER A 119 7.01 4.08 -16.22
N TRP A 120 8.13 3.82 -15.54
CA TRP A 120 9.10 4.84 -15.12
C TRP A 120 10.47 4.71 -15.78
N GLY A 121 10.70 3.62 -16.52
CA GLY A 121 11.92 3.43 -17.28
C GLY A 121 12.35 1.96 -17.34
N THR A 122 13.52 1.75 -17.93
CA THR A 122 14.13 0.42 -18.11
C THR A 122 15.54 0.39 -17.58
N VAL A 123 15.92 -0.74 -16.99
CA VAL A 123 17.28 -1.04 -16.56
C VAL A 123 17.98 -1.87 -17.63
N VAL A 124 19.21 -1.49 -17.97
CA VAL A 124 20.07 -2.31 -18.84
C VAL A 124 20.63 -3.47 -18.02
N VAL A 125 20.33 -4.70 -18.44
CA VAL A 125 20.92 -5.90 -17.83
C VAL A 125 22.31 -6.13 -18.43
N ARG A 126 23.33 -6.29 -17.58
CA ARG A 126 24.73 -6.50 -17.98
C ARG A 126 25.34 -7.71 -17.30
#